data_AF-A0A934L8W4-F1
#
_entry.id   AF-A0A934L8W4-F1
#
_cell.length_a   1.000
_cell.length_b   1.000
_cell.length_c   1.000
_cell.angle_alpha   90.00
_cell.angle_beta   90.00
_cell.angle_gamma   90.00
#
_symmetry.space_group_name_H-M   'P 1'
#
loop_
_entity.id
_entity.type
_entity.pdbx_description
1 polymer ?
#
loop_
_entity_poly.entity_id
_entity_poly.type
_entity_poly.pdbx_seq_one_letter_code
_entity_poly.pdbx_strand_id
1 'polypeptide(L)' 'MIPQKPGQIFGNGHRFNAVSIGKDAWLGANVIILPGRTIGDGAVVGAGSVVTKDVAAYTVVAGNPAKLVRERD' A
#
# COMPACT_ATOMS: atom_id res chain seq x y z
N MET A 1 -9.78 -3.30 -15.53
CA MET A 1 -11.23 -3.30 -15.86
C MET A 1 -11.41 -2.36 -17.03
N ILE A 2 -12.02 -2.82 -18.12
CA ILE A 2 -12.34 -1.94 -19.25
C ILE A 2 -13.54 -1.07 -18.83
N PRO A 3 -13.46 0.27 -18.94
CA PRO A 3 -14.58 1.15 -18.67
C PRO A 3 -15.83 0.72 -19.45
N GLN A 4 -16.96 0.56 -18.76
CA GLN A 4 -18.23 0.16 -19.40
C GLN A 4 -18.85 1.29 -20.24
N LYS A 5 -18.43 2.54 -20.00
CA LYS A 5 -18.84 3.72 -20.75
C LYS A 5 -17.63 4.38 -21.40
N PRO A 6 -17.60 4.55 -22.72
CA PRO A 6 -16.58 5.35 -23.40
C PRO A 6 -16.52 6.77 -22.81
N GLY A 7 -15.31 7.28 -22.54
CA GLY A 7 -15.08 8.62 -21.97
C GLY A 7 -15.09 8.70 -20.43
N GLN A 8 -15.56 7.67 -19.72
CA GLN A 8 -15.51 7.64 -18.25
C GLN A 8 -14.39 6.72 -17.76
N ILE A 9 -13.17 7.23 -17.64
CA ILE A 9 -12.02 6.45 -17.14
C ILE A 9 -11.98 6.45 -15.60
N PHE A 10 -12.27 7.61 -15.00
CA PHE A 10 -12.20 7.78 -13.55
C PHE A 10 -13.29 6.98 -12.81
N GLY A 11 -12.88 6.26 -11.76
CA GLY A 11 -13.76 5.46 -10.91
C GLY A 11 -14.09 4.06 -11.41
N ASN A 12 -13.81 3.73 -12.68
CA ASN A 12 -14.05 2.38 -13.20
C ASN A 12 -13.05 1.37 -12.63
N GLY A 13 -13.54 0.45 -11.79
CA GLY A 13 -12.74 -0.59 -11.14
C GLY A 13 -12.01 -0.14 -9.86
N HIS A 14 -12.10 1.14 -9.48
CA HIS A 14 -11.65 1.61 -8.18
C HIS A 14 -12.67 1.19 -7.11
N ARG A 15 -12.21 0.48 -6.08
CA ARG A 15 -13.00 0.22 -4.87
C ARG A 15 -12.49 1.14 -3.77
N PHE A 16 -13.37 1.94 -3.19
CA PHE A 16 -13.06 2.75 -2.02
C PHE A 16 -13.09 1.85 -0.79
N ASN A 17 -11.90 1.43 -0.35
CA ASN A 17 -11.72 0.68 0.88
C ASN A 17 -10.73 1.45 1.77
N ALA A 18 -11.04 1.54 3.06
CA ALA A 18 -10.17 2.17 4.03
C ALA A 18 -8.79 1.51 4.06
N VAL A 19 -7.76 2.31 4.32
CA VAL A 19 -6.41 1.84 4.60
C VAL A 19 -6.20 1.97 6.11
N SER A 20 -5.72 0.90 6.73
CA SER A 20 -5.39 0.88 8.16
C SER A 20 -3.89 1.03 8.33
N ILE A 21 -3.46 2.03 9.09
CA ILE A 21 -2.05 2.26 9.41
C ILE A 21 -1.86 2.05 10.92
N GLY A 22 -1.01 1.10 11.26
CA GLY A 22 -0.66 0.76 12.64
C GLY A 22 0.14 1.84 13.35
N LYS A 23 0.28 1.69 14.66
CA LYS A 23 1.10 2.57 15.51
C LYS A 23 2.58 2.41 15.15
N ASP A 24 3.33 3.51 15.19
CA ASP A 24 4.77 3.53 14.89
C ASP A 24 5.15 3.01 13.48
N ALA A 25 4.18 2.97 12.55
CA ALA A 25 4.46 2.67 11.16
C ALA A 25 5.16 3.86 10.50
N TRP A 26 6.26 3.61 9.80
CA TRP A 26 7.01 4.62 9.07
C TRP A 26 6.80 4.47 7.56
N LEU A 27 6.18 5.48 6.95
CA LEU A 27 5.99 5.55 5.50
C LEU A 27 7.00 6.53 4.89
N GLY A 28 7.86 6.01 4.02
CA GLY A 28 8.77 6.83 3.24
C GLY A 28 8.03 7.79 2.29
N ALA A 29 8.77 8.76 1.74
CA ALA A 29 8.20 9.73 0.82
C ALA A 29 7.58 9.04 -0.43
N ASN A 30 6.46 9.56 -0.90
CA ASN A 30 5.80 9.12 -2.15
C ASN A 30 5.42 7.63 -2.17
N VAL A 31 5.05 7.05 -1.03
CA VAL A 31 4.46 5.70 -0.96
C VAL A 31 3.03 5.73 -1.50
N ILE A 32 2.69 4.72 -2.33
CA ILE A 32 1.34 4.49 -2.85
C ILE A 32 0.79 3.24 -2.18
N ILE A 33 -0.34 3.35 -1.48
CA ILE A 33 -1.02 2.20 -0.86
C ILE A 33 -2.31 1.93 -1.61
N LEU A 34 -2.49 0.70 -2.09
CA LEU A 34 -3.75 0.33 -2.76
C LEU A 34 -4.92 0.28 -1.75
N PRO A 35 -6.17 0.41 -2.20
CA PRO A 35 -7.31 0.38 -1.29
C PRO A 35 -7.41 -0.94 -0.49
N GLY A 36 -7.83 -0.82 0.78
CA GLY A 36 -8.11 -1.98 1.63
C GLY A 36 -6.87 -2.70 2.15
N ARG A 37 -5.71 -2.05 2.18
CA ARG A 37 -4.49 -2.62 2.76
C ARG A 37 -4.36 -2.25 4.23
N THR A 38 -3.72 -3.14 4.99
CA THR A 38 -3.28 -2.89 6.36
C THR A 38 -1.76 -2.77 6.40
N ILE A 39 -1.26 -1.72 7.05
CA ILE A 39 0.15 -1.56 7.42
C ILE A 39 0.24 -1.85 8.92
N GLY A 40 0.90 -2.94 9.30
CA GLY A 40 1.03 -3.36 10.69
C GLY A 40 1.81 -2.39 11.57
N ASP A 41 1.67 -2.54 12.88
CA ASP A 41 2.40 -1.74 13.88
C ASP A 41 3.92 -1.86 13.68
N GLY A 42 4.65 -0.75 13.80
CA GLY A 42 6.09 -0.73 13.63
C GLY A 42 6.58 -1.05 12.21
N ALA A 43 5.71 -1.23 11.21
CA ALA A 43 6.15 -1.54 9.85
C ALA A 43 6.82 -0.34 9.17
N VAL A 44 7.79 -0.60 8.30
CA VAL A 44 8.48 0.42 7.50
C VAL A 44 8.21 0.18 6.03
N VAL A 45 7.74 1.20 5.33
CA VAL A 45 7.55 1.18 3.87
C VAL A 45 8.53 2.14 3.23
N GLY A 46 9.47 1.62 2.43
CA GLY A 46 10.49 2.41 1.74
C GLY A 46 9.89 3.44 0.78
N ALA A 47 10.61 4.55 0.53
CA ALA A 47 10.15 5.62 -0.36
C ALA A 47 9.84 5.11 -1.79
N GLY A 48 8.82 5.67 -2.42
CA GLY A 48 8.38 5.31 -3.78
C GLY A 48 7.74 3.92 -3.91
N SER A 49 7.46 3.22 -2.81
CA SER A 49 6.90 1.86 -2.86
C SER A 49 5.42 1.85 -3.23
N VAL A 50 5.00 0.79 -3.93
CA VAL A 50 3.58 0.52 -4.26
C VAL A 50 3.10 -0.70 -3.49
N VAL A 51 2.33 -0.46 -2.43
CA VAL A 51 1.83 -1.50 -1.51
C VAL A 51 0.58 -2.15 -2.09
N THR A 52 0.76 -3.34 -2.66
CA THR A 52 -0.32 -4.13 -3.28
C THR A 52 -0.86 -5.24 -2.38
N LYS A 53 -0.23 -5.50 -1.22
CA LYS A 53 -0.60 -6.51 -0.22
C LYS A 53 -0.43 -5.91 1.18
N ASP A 54 -1.08 -6.51 2.17
CA ASP A 54 -0.92 -6.08 3.55
C ASP A 54 0.53 -6.26 4.01
N VAL A 55 0.98 -5.37 4.91
CA VAL A 55 2.34 -5.35 5.45
C VAL A 55 2.27 -5.81 6.90
N ALA A 56 3.01 -6.86 7.22
CA ALA A 56 3.05 -7.40 8.59
C ALA A 56 3.72 -6.40 9.54
N ALA A 57 3.31 -6.44 10.82
CA ALA A 57 3.92 -5.64 11.88
C ALA A 57 5.43 -5.93 11.97
N TYR A 58 6.22 -4.91 12.35
CA TYR A 58 7.67 -5.02 12.49
C TYR A 58 8.37 -5.61 11.25
N THR A 59 7.94 -5.21 10.05
CA THR A 59 8.63 -5.57 8.81
C THR A 59 9.01 -4.35 7.99
N VAL A 60 10.08 -4.48 7.20
CA VAL A 60 10.51 -3.48 6.23
C VAL A 60 10.16 -3.98 4.83
N VAL A 61 9.34 -3.22 4.11
CA VAL A 61 8.98 -3.51 2.71
C VAL A 61 9.42 -2.39 1.77
N ALA A 62 9.76 -2.71 0.52
CA ALA A 62 10.08 -1.72 -0.50
C ALA A 62 9.77 -2.21 -1.92
N GLY A 63 9.65 -1.27 -2.87
CA GLY A 63 9.58 -1.52 -4.31
C GLY A 63 8.18 -1.42 -4.92
N ASN A 64 8.07 -1.74 -6.20
CA ASN A 64 6.82 -1.78 -6.96
C ASN A 64 6.74 -3.09 -7.79
N PRO A 65 5.95 -4.10 -7.37
CA PRO A 65 5.16 -4.12 -6.13
C PRO A 65 6.07 -4.20 -4.89
N ALA A 66 5.61 -3.65 -3.76
CA ALA A 66 6.34 -3.70 -2.50
C ALA A 66 6.51 -5.15 -2.02
N LYS A 67 7.74 -5.51 -1.63
CA LYS A 67 8.10 -6.84 -1.12
C LYS A 67 8.84 -6.72 0.20
N LEU A 68 8.79 -7.77 1.01
CA LEU A 68 9.58 -7.90 2.22
C LEU A 68 11.07 -7.75 1.89
N VAL A 69 11.74 -6.82 2.56
CA VAL A 69 13.19 -6.62 2.51
C VAL A 69 13.82 -7.32 3.70
N ARG A 70 13.29 -7.10 4.90
CA ARG A 70 13.72 -7.72 6.16
C ARG A 70 12.68 -7.54 7.26
N GLU A 71 12.84 -8.25 8.36
CA GLU A 71 12.15 -7.98 9.62
C GLU A 71 12.82 -6.81 10.37
N ARG A 72 12.05 -6.12 11.21
CA ARG A 72 12.46 -5.02 12.08
C ARG A 72 12.48 -5.55 13.52
N ASP A 73 13.54 -5.20 14.26
CA ASP A 73 13.72 -5.61 15.65
C ASP A 73 12.77 -4.90 16.62
#